data_AF-A0A9E1QC53-F1
#
_entry.id   AF-A0A9E1QC53-F1
#
_cell.length_a   1.000
_cell.length_b   1.000
_cell.length_c   1.000
_cell.angle_alpha   90.00
_cell.angle_beta   90.00
_cell.angle_gamma   90.00
#
_symmetry.space_group_name_H-M   'P 1'
#
loop_
_entity.id
_entity.type
_entity.pdbx_description
1 polymer ?
#
loop_
_entity_poly.entity_id
_entity_poly.type
_entity_poly.pdbx_seq_one_letter_code
_entity_poly.pdbx_strand_id
1 'polypeptide(L)'
;MKKILILMIAITSSFIQAQTGAWEGKLSVQGTEIPLKFNITEDNGSYACTMDSPMQNAFGIPLDKIEVEGKNVTFGLSQAGMLYKG
;
A
#
# COMPACT_ATOMS: atom_id res chain seq x y z
N MET A 1 -37.80 -32.64 -19.04
CA MET A 1 -36.57 -33.39 -18.74
C MET A 1 -35.39 -32.42 -18.78
N LYS A 2 -34.61 -32.40 -17.68
CA LYS A 2 -33.29 -31.76 -17.46
C LYS A 2 -33.10 -30.29 -17.87
N LYS A 3 -33.26 -29.40 -16.88
CA LYS A 3 -32.69 -28.05 -16.86
C LYS A 3 -31.16 -28.18 -16.85
N ILE A 4 -30.47 -27.65 -17.85
CA ILE A 4 -29.01 -27.49 -17.82
C ILE A 4 -28.73 -26.02 -17.55
N LEU A 5 -28.33 -25.74 -16.32
CA LEU A 5 -27.83 -24.45 -15.88
C LEU A 5 -26.32 -24.47 -16.05
N ILE A 6 -25.79 -23.73 -17.03
CA ILE A 6 -24.35 -23.55 -17.22
C ILE A 6 -23.92 -22.41 -16.28
N LEU A 7 -23.18 -22.75 -15.23
CA LEU A 7 -22.60 -21.77 -14.31
C LEU A 7 -21.21 -21.41 -14.83
N MET A 8 -21.09 -20.25 -15.47
CA MET A 8 -19.81 -19.72 -15.93
C MET A 8 -19.16 -18.97 -14.76
N ILE A 9 -18.23 -19.63 -14.07
CA ILE A 9 -17.41 -18.99 -13.04
C ILE A 9 -16.33 -18.18 -13.77
N ALA A 10 -16.52 -16.87 -13.86
CA ALA A 10 -15.45 -15.96 -14.25
C ALA A 10 -14.50 -15.83 -13.06
N ILE A 11 -13.31 -16.44 -13.17
CA ILE A 11 -12.20 -16.22 -12.24
C ILE A 11 -11.69 -14.80 -12.53
N THR A 12 -12.21 -13.80 -11.82
CA THR A 12 -11.61 -12.47 -11.85
C THR A 12 -10.41 -12.48 -10.91
N SER A 13 -9.24 -12.86 -11.43
CA SER A 13 -7.98 -12.61 -10.74
C SER A 13 -7.73 -11.11 -10.77
N SER A 14 -8.15 -10.41 -9.72
CA SER A 14 -7.76 -9.02 -9.48
C SER A 14 -6.28 -9.01 -9.10
N PHE A 15 -5.39 -9.05 -10.07
CA PHE A 15 -4.01 -8.63 -9.84
C PHE A 15 -4.06 -7.13 -9.59
N ILE A 16 -4.17 -6.73 -8.33
CA ILE A 16 -3.91 -5.35 -7.98
C ILE A 16 -2.41 -5.18 -8.19
N GLN A 17 -2.04 -4.55 -9.30
CA GLN A 17 -0.71 -4.00 -9.44
C GLN A 17 -0.60 -2.95 -8.33
N ALA A 18 0.11 -3.25 -7.24
CA ALA A 18 0.48 -2.18 -6.33
C ALA A 18 1.25 -1.16 -7.18
N GLN A 19 0.75 0.07 -7.24
CA GLN A 19 1.35 1.10 -8.09
C GLN A 19 2.77 1.33 -7.62
N THR A 20 3.75 0.97 -8.46
CA THR A 20 5.15 1.33 -8.22
C THR A 20 5.34 2.82 -8.47
N GLY A 21 6.33 3.41 -7.79
CA GLY A 21 6.63 4.83 -7.89
C GLY A 21 6.39 5.59 -6.59
N ALA A 22 6.30 6.91 -6.71
CA ALA A 22 6.11 7.81 -5.58
C ALA A 22 4.62 8.02 -5.30
N TRP A 23 4.22 7.80 -4.05
CA TRP A 23 2.88 8.06 -3.56
C TRP A 23 2.93 9.06 -2.41
N GLU A 24 2.01 10.01 -2.39
CA GLU A 24 1.94 11.02 -1.36
C GLU A 24 0.77 10.72 -0.43
N GLY A 25 1.06 10.73 0.87
CA GLY A 25 0.10 10.55 1.94
C GLY A 25 0.12 11.73 2.91
N LYS A 26 -0.88 11.79 3.79
CA LYS A 26 -0.94 12.76 4.87
C LYS A 26 -1.24 12.06 6.18
N LEU A 27 -0.41 12.31 7.19
CA LEU A 27 -0.65 11.87 8.55
C LEU A 27 -1.19 13.05 9.37
N SER A 28 -2.40 12.93 9.91
CA SER A 28 -2.94 13.92 10.84
C SER A 28 -2.59 13.54 12.27
N VAL A 29 -1.80 14.37 12.95
CA VAL A 29 -1.43 14.19 14.37
C VAL A 29 -1.78 15.46 15.12
N GLN A 30 -2.68 15.36 16.11
CA GLN A 30 -3.07 16.49 16.97
C GLN A 30 -3.47 17.77 16.17
N GLY A 31 -4.14 17.59 15.03
CA GLY A 31 -4.55 18.70 14.16
C GLY A 31 -3.47 19.24 13.22
N THR A 32 -2.25 18.67 13.25
CA THR A 32 -1.20 18.97 12.27
C THR A 32 -1.22 17.94 11.15
N GLU A 33 -1.25 18.40 9.90
CA GLU A 33 -1.03 17.53 8.73
C GLU A 33 0.48 17.41 8.46
N ILE A 34 0.99 16.19 8.49
CA ILE A 34 2.37 15.84 8.13
C ILE A 34 2.32 15.16 6.76
N PRO A 35 2.91 15.76 5.71
CA PRO A 35 3.01 15.12 4.41
C PRO A 35 4.05 13.99 4.48
N LEU A 36 3.68 12.85 3.93
CA LEU A 36 4.53 11.67 3.80
C LEU A 36 4.68 11.33 2.33
N LYS A 37 5.87 10.90 1.93
CA LYS A 37 6.12 10.35 0.60
C LYS A 37 6.56 8.91 0.73
N PHE A 38 5.87 8.02 0.02
CA PHE A 38 6.15 6.60 -0.04
C PHE A 38 6.74 6.29 -1.41
N ASN A 39 7.96 5.75 -1.46
CA ASN A 39 8.59 5.34 -2.70
C ASN A 39 8.51 3.81 -2.77
N ILE A 40 7.70 3.28 -3.68
CA ILE A 40 7.43 1.85 -3.81
C ILE A 40 8.19 1.33 -5.02
N THR A 41 8.99 0.31 -4.83
CA THR A 41 9.65 -0.43 -5.92
C THR A 41 9.16 -1.86 -5.93
N GLU A 42 9.13 -2.46 -7.11
CA GLU A 42 8.80 -3.86 -7.30
C GLU A 42 9.93 -4.52 -8.09
N ASP A 43 10.30 -5.72 -7.66
CA ASP A 43 11.27 -6.58 -8.31
C ASP A 43 10.77 -8.03 -8.26
N ASN A 44 10.43 -8.60 -9.41
CA ASN A 44 10.02 -10.00 -9.57
C ASN A 44 8.88 -10.44 -8.62
N GLY A 45 7.89 -9.58 -8.40
CA GLY A 45 6.74 -9.80 -7.52
C GLY A 45 6.99 -9.47 -6.05
N SER A 46 8.21 -9.04 -5.70
CA SER A 46 8.54 -8.56 -4.36
C SER A 46 8.47 -7.04 -4.31
N TYR A 47 7.72 -6.51 -3.33
CA TYR A 47 7.62 -5.06 -3.12
C TYR A 47 8.59 -4.61 -2.01
N ALA A 48 9.22 -3.46 -2.23
CA ALA A 48 9.94 -2.71 -1.22
C ALA A 48 9.40 -1.28 -1.17
N CYS A 49 9.45 -0.67 0.01
CA CYS A 49 8.99 0.71 0.17
C CYS A 49 9.88 1.48 1.14
N THR A 50 10.15 2.74 0.81
CA THR A 50 10.71 3.71 1.75
C THR A 50 9.72 4.84 2.00
N MET A 51 9.81 5.43 3.19
CA MET A 51 9.02 6.59 3.60
C MET A 51 9.95 7.79 3.84
N ASP A 52 9.53 8.94 3.31
CA ASP A 52 10.07 10.25 3.62
C ASP A 52 9.03 11.08 4.38
N SER A 53 9.47 11.81 5.40
CA SER A 53 8.73 12.86 6.11
C SER A 53 9.56 14.15 6.08
N PRO A 54 9.42 14.98 5.03
CA PRO A 54 10.23 16.18 4.86
C PRO A 54 10.09 17.18 6.00
N MET A 55 8.88 17.34 6.55
CA MET A 55 8.63 18.22 7.70
C MET A 55 9.35 17.78 8.96
N GLN A 56 9.68 16.49 9.07
CA GLN A 56 10.42 15.92 10.20
C GLN A 56 11.89 15.67 9.86
N ASN A 57 12.37 16.11 8.69
CA ASN A 57 13.72 15.90 8.18
C ASN A 57 14.16 14.41 8.20
N ALA A 58 13.24 13.51 7.88
CA ALA A 58 13.48 12.07 7.87
C ALA A 58 13.24 11.52 6.45
N PHE A 59 14.21 10.81 5.89
CA PHE A 59 14.19 10.35 4.50
C PHE A 59 14.69 8.92 4.38
N GLY A 60 14.17 8.18 3.40
CA GLY A 60 14.62 6.84 3.06
C GLY A 60 14.33 5.79 4.13
N ILE A 61 13.34 6.01 5.01
CA ILE A 61 13.03 5.08 6.10
C ILE A 61 12.45 3.80 5.49
N PRO A 62 13.10 2.64 5.60
CA PRO A 62 12.58 1.40 5.02
C PRO A 62 11.34 0.95 5.78
N LEU A 63 10.29 0.58 5.06
CA LEU A 63 9.07 0.02 5.62
C LEU A 63 9.12 -1.49 5.54
N ASP A 64 8.68 -2.16 6.61
CA ASP A 64 8.73 -3.62 6.74
C ASP A 64 7.38 -4.29 6.46
N LYS A 65 6.34 -3.49 6.23
CA LYS A 65 4.99 -3.98 5.92
C LYS A 65 4.38 -3.19 4.76
N ILE A 66 3.88 -3.92 3.77
CA ILE A 66 3.10 -3.42 2.64
C ILE A 66 1.96 -4.40 2.41
N GLU A 67 0.73 -3.97 2.67
CA GLU A 67 -0.49 -4.75 2.39
C GLU A 67 -1.39 -3.97 1.44
N VAL A 68 -1.95 -4.66 0.45
CA VAL A 68 -2.83 -4.04 -0.54
C VAL A 68 -4.17 -4.77 -0.53
N GLU A 69 -5.23 -4.05 -0.19
CA GLU A 69 -6.59 -4.57 -0.07
C GLU A 69 -7.56 -3.72 -0.90
N GLY A 70 -7.85 -4.20 -2.12
CA GLY A 70 -8.72 -3.50 -3.06
C GLY A 70 -8.10 -2.18 -3.53
N LYS A 71 -8.57 -1.06 -2.98
CA LYS A 71 -8.04 0.29 -3.24
C LYS A 71 -7.23 0.85 -2.08
N ASN A 72 -7.16 0.13 -0.96
CA ASN A 72 -6.44 0.58 0.21
C ASN A 72 -5.03 -0.01 0.22
N VAL A 73 -4.08 0.79 0.66
CA VAL A 73 -2.72 0.36 0.94
C VAL A 73 -2.41 0.60 2.42
N THR A 74 -1.75 -0.37 3.03
CA THR A 74 -1.25 -0.25 4.39
C THR A 74 0.27 -0.36 4.37
N PHE A 75 0.93 0.66 4.90
CA PHE A 75 2.37 0.70 5.13
C PHE A 75 2.66 0.56 6.62
N GLY A 76 3.74 -0.11 6.99
CA GLY A 76 4.13 -0.25 8.39
C GLY A 76 5.63 -0.19 8.62
N LEU A 77 5.97 0.30 9.81
CA LEU A 77 7.31 0.27 10.38
C LEU A 77 7.20 -0.31 11.78
N SER A 78 7.42 -1.62 11.89
CA SER A 78 7.17 -2.39 13.10
C SER A 78 8.03 -1.92 14.27
N GLN A 79 9.30 -1.57 14.03
CA GLN A 79 10.21 -1.02 15.03
C GLN A 79 9.74 0.29 15.67
N ALA A 80 8.90 1.06 14.97
CA ALA A 80 8.34 2.31 15.46
C ALA A 80 6.88 2.17 15.90
N GLY A 81 6.29 0.97 15.79
CA GLY A 81 4.85 0.76 16.01
C GLY A 81 3.96 1.56 15.06
N MET A 82 4.48 1.94 13.89
CA MET A 82 3.77 2.78 12.93
C MET A 82 2.96 1.93 11.96
N LEU A 83 1.72 2.34 11.74
CA LEU A 83 0.86 1.87 10.64
C LEU A 83 0.24 3.08 9.96
N TYR A 84 0.39 3.15 8.65
CA TYR A 84 -0.29 4.11 7.79
C TYR A 84 -1.27 3.35 6.91
N LYS A 85 -2.52 3.82 6.81
CA LYS A 85 -3.54 3.27 5.92
C LYS A 85 -4.12 4.39 5.08
N GLY A 86 -4.18 4.19 3.76
CA GLY A 86 -4.84 5.11 2.84
C GLY A 86 -5.28 4.43 1.56
#